data_AF-A0AAV8C2Q8-F1
#
_entry.id   AF-A0AAV8C2Q8-F1
#
_cell.length_a   1.000
_cell.length_b   1.000
_cell.length_c   1.000
_cell.angle_alpha   90.00
_cell.angle_beta   90.00
_cell.angle_gamma   90.00
#
_symmetry.space_group_name_H-M   'P 1'
#
loop_
_entity.id
_entity.type
_entity.pdbx_description
1 polymer ?
#
loop_
_entity_poly.entity_id
_entity_poly.type
_entity_poly.pdbx_seq_one_letter_code
_entity_poly.pdbx_strand_id
1 'polypeptide(L)'
;MKGVQCYKEELNLPSPFPLSFPSPDSRISDRRKRSQRGRKREAMGGGMEVNKNKWIEDWNAGRENLEFNFRWTRRNLALVGLFGIALPILVYKGVVREFHMQDEDAKRPLRKFL
;
A
#
# COMPACT_ATOMS: atom_id res chain seq x y z
N MET A 1 29.95 60.51 -11.26
CA MET A 1 31.39 60.80 -11.13
C MET A 1 31.77 60.77 -9.66
N LYS A 2 32.96 60.22 -9.33
CA LYS A 2 33.51 59.82 -8.01
C LYS A 2 32.89 58.50 -7.49
N GLY A 3 33.59 57.42 -7.16
CA GLY A 3 35.02 57.16 -7.04
C GLY A 3 35.26 56.16 -5.88
N VAL A 4 35.62 54.91 -6.21
CA VAL A 4 36.69 54.07 -5.63
C VAL A 4 36.96 54.14 -4.11
N GLN A 5 36.82 53.00 -3.42
CA GLN A 5 37.77 52.42 -2.44
C GLN A 5 37.40 50.91 -2.34
N CYS A 6 38.16 49.90 -2.79
CA CYS A 6 39.61 49.64 -2.79
C CYS A 6 40.21 49.47 -1.38
N TYR A 7 39.86 48.37 -0.71
CA TYR A 7 40.71 47.74 0.31
C TYR A 7 41.37 46.57 -0.44
N LYS A 8 42.59 46.65 -0.94
CA LYS A 8 43.90 46.70 -0.27
C LYS A 8 44.01 45.70 0.88
N GLU A 9 44.13 44.43 0.50
CA GLU A 9 44.83 43.46 1.33
C GLU A 9 45.69 42.60 0.40
N GLU A 10 46.93 43.05 0.26
CA GLU A 10 47.99 42.36 -0.44
C GLU A 10 48.64 41.33 0.48
N LEU A 11 48.99 40.20 -0.13
CA LEU A 11 50.19 39.40 0.13
C LEU A 11 50.19 38.50 1.37
N ASN A 12 49.89 37.23 1.14
CA ASN A 12 50.83 36.16 1.48
C ASN A 12 50.54 34.86 0.71
N LEU A 13 51.63 34.14 0.34
CA LEU A 13 51.73 32.70 -0.01
C LEU A 13 51.93 32.31 -1.52
N PRO A 14 52.63 31.19 -1.79
CA PRO A 14 53.99 31.16 -2.38
C PRO A 14 54.11 30.82 -3.89
N SER A 15 55.34 30.97 -4.38
CA SER A 15 56.03 30.67 -5.67
C SER A 15 55.49 29.55 -6.60
N PRO A 16 55.87 29.56 -7.90
CA PRO A 16 55.12 28.93 -8.98
C PRO A 16 55.38 27.42 -9.14
N PHE A 17 54.32 26.64 -9.27
CA PHE A 17 54.39 25.25 -9.70
C PHE A 17 54.70 25.16 -11.22
N PRO A 18 55.51 24.19 -11.66
CA PRO A 18 55.82 23.99 -13.07
C PRO A 18 54.63 23.37 -13.82
N LEU A 19 54.32 23.94 -14.98
CA LEU A 19 53.37 23.41 -15.95
C LEU A 19 53.88 22.09 -16.55
N SER A 20 53.26 20.98 -16.18
CA SER A 20 53.29 19.74 -16.95
C SER A 20 51.86 19.27 -17.20
N PHE A 21 51.34 19.64 -18.37
CA PHE A 21 50.07 19.13 -18.90
C PHE A 21 50.25 17.66 -19.33
N PRO A 22 49.50 16.68 -18.79
CA PRO A 22 49.38 15.37 -19.43
C PRO A 22 48.32 15.44 -20.55
N SER A 23 48.71 15.00 -21.76
CA SER A 23 47.85 14.91 -22.94
C SER A 23 46.52 14.18 -22.68
N PRO A 24 45.40 14.63 -23.27
CA PRO A 24 44.09 14.03 -23.09
C PRO A 24 43.83 12.95 -24.15
N ASP A 25 44.37 11.75 -23.99
CA ASP A 25 43.95 10.62 -24.84
C ASP A 25 44.09 9.29 -24.09
N SER A 26 42.96 8.78 -23.56
CA SER A 26 42.69 7.35 -23.21
C SER A 26 41.57 7.15 -22.16
N ARG A 27 41.04 8.21 -21.53
CA ARG A 27 40.06 8.06 -20.41
C ARG A 27 38.58 7.86 -20.78
N ILE A 28 38.26 7.68 -22.06
CA ILE A 28 36.85 7.65 -22.55
C ILE A 28 36.33 6.22 -22.80
N SER A 29 37.20 5.22 -23.00
CA SER A 29 36.77 3.84 -23.31
C SER A 29 36.33 3.01 -22.09
N ASP A 30 36.80 3.33 -20.88
CA ASP A 30 36.55 2.49 -19.70
C ASP A 30 35.25 2.80 -18.94
N ARG A 31 34.55 3.89 -19.28
CA ARG A 31 33.27 4.22 -18.64
C ARG A 31 32.05 3.51 -19.27
N ARG A 32 32.22 2.80 -20.40
CA ARG A 32 31.12 2.07 -21.08
C ARG A 32 30.94 0.60 -20.68
N LYS A 33 31.78 0.02 -19.81
CA LYS A 33 31.70 -1.41 -19.42
C LYS A 33 31.38 -1.68 -17.94
N ARG A 34 30.63 -0.79 -17.27
CA ARG A 34 30.12 -1.03 -15.90
C ARG A 34 28.60 -1.06 -15.74
N SER A 35 27.83 -0.86 -16.81
CA SER A 35 26.36 -0.77 -16.75
C SER A 35 25.61 -2.08 -17.01
N GLN A 36 26.30 -3.21 -17.21
CA GLN A 36 25.69 -4.48 -17.62
C GLN A 36 26.07 -5.63 -16.67
N ARG A 37 26.08 -5.38 -15.36
CA ARG A 37 26.17 -6.44 -14.35
C ARG A 37 25.28 -6.08 -13.17
N GLY A 38 24.17 -6.80 -13.01
CA GLY A 38 23.61 -6.99 -11.67
C GLY A 38 22.11 -6.78 -11.45
N ARG A 39 21.25 -6.71 -12.46
CA ARG A 39 19.81 -7.01 -12.25
C ARG A 39 19.32 -7.95 -13.33
N LYS A 40 19.51 -9.25 -13.08
CA LYS A 40 18.58 -10.26 -13.59
C LYS A 40 17.20 -9.85 -13.06
N ARG A 41 16.44 -9.12 -13.87
CA ARG A 41 14.98 -9.07 -13.70
C ARG A 41 14.55 -10.48 -14.05
N GLU A 42 14.20 -11.25 -13.03
CA GLU A 42 13.35 -12.41 -13.24
C GLU A 42 12.13 -11.90 -14.01
N ALA A 43 12.05 -12.28 -15.28
CA ALA A 43 10.88 -12.07 -16.09
C ALA A 43 9.81 -13.01 -15.55
N MET A 44 9.23 -12.64 -14.40
CA MET A 44 7.97 -13.20 -13.95
C MET A 44 6.93 -12.70 -14.95
N GLY A 45 6.53 -13.59 -15.85
CA GLY A 45 5.51 -13.35 -16.85
C GLY A 45 4.25 -12.77 -16.19
N GLY A 46 3.83 -11.62 -16.69
CA GLY A 46 2.68 -10.88 -16.18
C GLY A 46 2.33 -9.74 -17.10
N GLY A 47 2.22 -10.04 -18.40
CA GLY A 47 1.86 -9.10 -19.47
C GLY A 47 0.38 -8.74 -19.47
N MET A 48 -0.12 -8.19 -18.36
CA MET A 48 -1.36 -7.42 -18.35
C MET A 48 -1.02 -6.03 -17.80
N GLU A 49 -0.69 -5.10 -18.69
CA GLU A 49 -0.56 -3.68 -18.38
C GLU A 49 -1.94 -3.10 -18.05
N VAL A 50 -2.44 -3.44 -16.87
CA VAL A 50 -3.42 -2.62 -16.15
C VAL A 50 -2.63 -1.54 -15.44
N ASN A 51 -3.12 -0.28 -15.50
CA ASN A 51 -2.50 0.82 -14.79
C ASN A 51 -2.54 0.54 -13.28
N LYS A 52 -1.39 0.11 -12.73
CA LYS A 52 -1.25 -0.30 -11.33
C LYS A 52 -1.40 0.93 -10.44
N ASN A 53 -2.56 1.03 -9.81
CA ASN A 53 -2.79 2.05 -8.81
C ASN A 53 -2.35 1.51 -7.45
N LYS A 54 -1.25 2.08 -6.92
CA LYS A 54 -0.71 1.74 -5.60
C LYS A 54 -1.79 1.73 -4.51
N TRP A 55 -2.72 2.68 -4.53
CA TRP A 55 -3.78 2.76 -3.51
C TRP A 55 -4.79 1.61 -3.62
N ILE A 56 -5.06 1.13 -4.83
CA ILE A 56 -5.98 -0.01 -5.07
C ILE A 56 -5.30 -1.32 -4.71
N GLU A 57 -4.02 -1.47 -5.06
CA GLU A 57 -3.24 -2.67 -4.72
C GLU A 57 -3.03 -2.78 -3.20
N ASP A 58 -2.67 -1.69 -2.53
CA ASP A 58 -2.51 -1.65 -1.06
C ASP A 58 -3.85 -1.91 -0.35
N TRP A 59 -4.95 -1.35 -0.86
CA TRP A 59 -6.30 -1.61 -0.33
C TRP A 59 -6.69 -3.08 -0.49
N ASN A 60 -6.46 -3.66 -1.68
CA ASN A 60 -6.78 -5.05 -1.95
C ASN A 60 -5.95 -5.98 -1.07
N ALA A 61 -4.65 -5.73 -0.96
CA ALA A 61 -3.75 -6.47 -0.06
C ALA A 61 -4.17 -6.36 1.41
N GLY A 62 -4.70 -5.21 1.83
CA GLY A 62 -5.24 -5.01 3.17
C GLY A 62 -6.50 -5.85 3.44
N ARG A 63 -7.36 -6.07 2.44
CA ARG A 63 -8.55 -6.93 2.55
C ARG A 63 -8.18 -8.41 2.60
N GLU A 64 -7.25 -8.82 1.76
CA GLU A 64 -6.78 -10.21 1.72
C GLU A 64 -6.12 -10.61 3.04
N ASN A 65 -5.40 -9.70 3.69
CA ASN A 65 -4.72 -9.93 4.97
C ASN A 65 -5.55 -9.55 6.21
N LEU A 66 -6.88 -9.45 6.09
CA LEU A 66 -7.78 -9.13 7.22
C LEU A 66 -7.69 -10.16 8.35
N GLU A 67 -7.38 -11.42 8.02
CA GLU A 67 -7.24 -12.51 8.99
C GLU A 67 -6.10 -12.28 10.00
N PHE A 68 -4.97 -11.69 9.56
CA PHE A 68 -3.85 -11.38 10.45
C PHE A 68 -4.14 -10.20 11.39
N ASN A 69 -5.03 -9.30 10.98
CA ASN A 69 -5.42 -8.13 11.77
C ASN A 69 -6.60 -8.42 12.70
N PHE A 70 -7.26 -9.57 12.53
CA PHE A 70 -8.39 -9.95 13.33
C PHE A 70 -7.96 -10.25 14.77
N ARG A 71 -8.61 -9.60 15.72
CA ARG A 71 -8.36 -9.78 17.16
C ARG A 71 -9.66 -10.09 17.87
N TRP A 72 -9.60 -11.06 18.77
CA TRP A 72 -10.71 -11.36 19.69
C TRP A 72 -10.83 -10.27 20.75
N THR A 73 -11.56 -9.22 20.40
CA THR A 73 -11.92 -8.12 21.30
C THR A 73 -13.38 -8.25 21.71
N ARG A 74 -13.75 -7.64 22.84
CA ARG A 74 -15.14 -7.63 23.31
C ARG A 74 -16.12 -7.07 22.26
N ARG A 75 -15.69 -6.08 21.48
CA ARG A 75 -16.48 -5.49 20.39
C ARG A 75 -16.67 -6.49 19.24
N ASN A 76 -15.61 -7.18 18.82
CA ASN A 76 -15.69 -8.16 17.74
C ASN A 76 -16.52 -9.38 18.15
N LEU A 77 -16.40 -9.84 19.41
CA LEU A 77 -17.27 -10.89 19.95
C LEU A 77 -18.74 -10.47 20.00
N ALA A 78 -19.03 -9.23 20.40
CA ALA A 78 -20.40 -8.71 20.39
C ALA A 78 -20.97 -8.66 18.97
N LEU A 79 -20.17 -8.24 17.98
CA LEU A 79 -20.58 -8.24 16.57
C LEU A 79 -20.84 -9.64 16.05
N VAL A 80 -19.94 -10.59 16.31
CA VAL A 80 -20.13 -12.00 15.92
C VAL A 80 -21.36 -12.61 16.60
N GLY A 81 -21.59 -12.32 17.88
CA GLY A 81 -22.78 -12.81 18.59
C GLY A 81 -24.09 -12.20 18.07
N LEU A 82 -24.08 -10.89 17.80
CA LEU A 82 -25.27 -10.19 17.30
C LEU A 82 -25.63 -10.65 15.89
N PHE A 83 -24.67 -10.64 14.96
CA PHE A 83 -24.94 -10.98 13.56
C PHE A 83 -24.96 -12.48 13.29
N GLY A 84 -24.13 -13.25 13.99
CA GLY A 84 -24.01 -14.70 13.79
C GLY A 84 -25.06 -15.52 14.53
N ILE A 85 -25.60 -15.02 15.65
CA ILE A 85 -26.56 -15.79 16.49
C ILE A 85 -27.86 -15.02 16.66
N ALA A 86 -27.80 -13.78 17.16
CA ALA A 86 -29.02 -13.08 17.55
C ALA A 86 -29.92 -12.76 16.36
N LEU A 87 -29.38 -12.26 15.24
CA LEU A 87 -30.18 -11.96 14.04
C LEU A 87 -30.88 -13.20 13.45
N PRO A 88 -30.20 -14.32 13.18
CA PRO A 88 -30.87 -15.52 12.69
C PRO A 88 -32.02 -16.00 13.60
N ILE A 89 -31.83 -15.98 14.92
CA ILE A 89 -32.85 -16.39 15.88
C ILE A 89 -34.03 -15.42 15.87
N LEU A 90 -33.77 -14.11 15.85
CA LEU A 90 -34.81 -13.09 15.82
C LEU A 90 -35.64 -13.18 14.54
N VAL A 91 -34.99 -13.34 13.39
CA VAL A 91 -35.67 -13.51 12.10
C VAL A 91 -36.53 -14.77 12.13
N TYR A 92 -35.97 -15.89 12.59
CA TYR A 92 -36.72 -17.14 12.70
C TYR A 92 -37.96 -17.00 13.59
N LYS A 93 -37.80 -16.48 14.81
CA LYS A 93 -38.92 -16.30 15.74
C LYS A 93 -39.95 -15.29 15.23
N GLY A 94 -39.52 -14.24 14.55
CA GLY A 94 -40.41 -13.24 13.94
C GLY A 94 -41.26 -13.86 12.84
N VAL A 95 -40.63 -14.57 11.91
CA VAL A 95 -41.29 -15.23 10.78
C VAL A 95 -42.24 -16.33 11.26
N VAL A 96 -41.80 -17.19 12.18
CA VAL A 96 -42.64 -18.26 12.73
C VAL A 96 -43.85 -17.69 13.46
N ARG A 97 -43.66 -16.64 14.25
CA ARG A 97 -44.78 -15.97 14.94
C ARG A 97 -45.77 -15.37 13.95
N GLU A 98 -45.28 -14.70 12.90
CA GLU A 98 -46.13 -14.13 11.86
C GLU A 98 -46.97 -15.23 11.18
N PHE A 99 -46.36 -16.37 10.82
CA PHE A 99 -47.07 -17.49 10.23
C PHE A 99 -48.09 -18.13 11.18
N HIS A 100 -47.79 -18.22 12.48
CA HIS A 100 -48.74 -18.73 13.47
C HIS A 100 -49.94 -17.79 13.66
N MET A 101 -49.72 -16.47 13.64
CA MET A 101 -50.82 -15.50 13.69
C MET A 101 -51.74 -15.63 12.47
N GLN A 102 -51.16 -15.78 11.28
CA GLN A 102 -51.94 -15.99 10.06
C GLN A 102 -52.70 -17.33 10.06
N ASP A 103 -52.11 -18.39 10.62
CA ASP A 103 -52.76 -19.70 10.75
C ASP A 103 -53.94 -19.65 11.75
N GLU A 104 -53.81 -18.91 12.85
CA GLU A 104 -54.91 -18.67 13.82
C GLU A 104 -56.07 -17.91 13.18
N ASP A 105 -55.79 -16.82 12.46
CA ASP A 105 -56.80 -16.04 11.73
C ASP A 105 -57.48 -16.88 10.63
N ALA A 106 -56.72 -17.76 9.97
CA ALA A 106 -57.22 -18.68 8.96
C ALA A 106 -57.88 -19.96 9.53
N LYS A 107 -57.95 -20.11 10.86
CA LYS A 107 -58.44 -21.32 11.58
C LYS A 107 -57.77 -22.61 11.11
N ARG A 108 -56.51 -22.54 10.71
CA ARG A 108 -55.70 -23.70 10.27
C ARG A 108 -54.89 -24.23 11.47
N PRO A 109 -54.61 -25.54 11.52
CA PRO A 109 -53.79 -26.10 12.58
C PRO A 109 -52.37 -25.53 12.49
N LEU A 110 -51.82 -25.09 13.63
CA LEU A 110 -50.46 -24.53 13.70
C LEU A 110 -49.44 -25.51 13.11
N ARG A 111 -48.67 -25.01 12.14
CA ARG A 111 -47.59 -25.80 11.52
C ARG A 111 -46.32 -25.68 12.34
N LYS A 112 -45.65 -26.82 12.55
CA LYS A 112 -44.31 -26.85 13.14
C LYS A 112 -43.32 -26.48 12.04
N PHE A 113 -42.80 -25.27 12.11
CA PHE A 113 -41.60 -24.89 11.39
C PHE A 113 -40.44 -25.30 12.30
N LEU A 114 -39.57 -26.17 11.77
CA LEU A 114 -38.50 -26.93 12.47
C LEU A 114 -38.95 -27.96 13.53
#